data_AF-A0AAW6E3M8-F1
#
_entry.id   AF-A0AAW6E3M8-F1
#
_cell.length_a   1.000
_cell.length_b   1.000
_cell.length_c   1.000
_cell.angle_alpha   90.00
_cell.angle_beta   90.00
_cell.angle_gamma   90.00
#
_symmetry.space_group_name_H-M   'P 1'
#
loop_
_entity.id
_entity.type
_entity.pdbx_description
1 polymer ?
#
loop_
_entity_poly.entity_id
_entity_poly.type
_entity_poly.pdbx_seq_one_letter_code
_entity_poly.pdbx_strand_id
1 'polypeptide(L)'
;MTKRKQCAALALALTLTISMFGCEKDKETTQSSAVSQIKTSDSAQPSNVKVKEYKFPEFLNKIKSLDELSRKLYTSFDSTQYVAEVEEQSFEEYKCEKLLADLFFTYRDGRAVGLLDKSGNVVLEADEYTEITVVSNGILQLSYDKERNAPMQYMKYDSDGNLSDYKHKKFSADSLYTYESQADDSGTDAVYSLMIPDGKNVVSSDGSDKWDSVEKISADSIDTNKAYKGFYKLTKNGGIYYACFDDFYNYDIYEGAYAKVCVKVGGEYGECYLADHDDYNELVKMIDSFGNASYRTAPSKDPGLDFIQITLGLKENTKTEITISSDGYCLTDTIEAAEGEAVNKYFSYLDKEDFADLILWCEQVLAEEYQK
;
A
#
# COMPACT_ATOMS: atom_id res chain seq x y z
N MET A 1 -22.73 -23.68 -40.66
CA MET A 1 -22.67 -22.44 -41.47
C MET A 1 -23.39 -21.36 -40.64
N THR A 2 -22.83 -20.23 -40.19
CA THR A 2 -21.76 -19.41 -40.72
C THR A 2 -21.18 -18.56 -39.57
N LYS A 3 -19.84 -18.59 -39.48
CA LYS A 3 -18.84 -17.79 -38.74
C LYS A 3 -19.29 -16.54 -37.92
N ARG A 4 -18.95 -16.53 -36.62
CA ARG A 4 -18.68 -15.31 -35.83
C ARG A 4 -17.19 -14.95 -35.95
N LYS A 5 -16.93 -13.68 -36.21
CA LYS A 5 -15.60 -13.06 -36.35
C LYS A 5 -14.97 -12.87 -34.97
N GLN A 6 -13.79 -13.44 -34.73
CA GLN A 6 -12.89 -13.03 -33.66
C GLN A 6 -11.83 -12.11 -34.26
N CYS A 7 -11.74 -10.88 -33.78
CA CYS A 7 -10.60 -10.00 -34.05
C CYS A 7 -9.58 -10.25 -32.94
N ALA A 8 -8.49 -10.95 -33.27
CA ALA A 8 -7.31 -11.05 -32.43
C ALA A 8 -6.39 -9.87 -32.78
N ALA A 9 -6.11 -9.00 -31.82
CA ALA A 9 -5.06 -8.01 -31.93
C ALA A 9 -3.72 -8.68 -31.56
N LEU A 10 -2.78 -8.65 -32.51
CA LEU A 10 -1.39 -9.09 -32.34
C LEU A 10 -0.68 -8.19 -31.33
N ALA A 11 -0.03 -8.79 -30.33
CA ALA A 11 1.07 -8.16 -29.60
C ALA A 11 2.39 -8.80 -30.06
N LEU A 12 3.26 -7.99 -30.65
CA LEU A 12 4.63 -8.33 -31.05
C LEU A 12 5.51 -8.43 -29.80
N ALA A 13 5.93 -9.65 -29.45
CA ALA A 13 6.98 -9.88 -28.46
C ALA A 13 8.35 -9.75 -29.13
N LEU A 14 9.14 -8.77 -28.69
CA LEU A 14 10.55 -8.62 -29.04
C LEU A 14 11.37 -9.38 -27.98
N THR A 15 11.76 -10.61 -28.30
CA THR A 15 12.69 -11.42 -27.52
C THR A 15 14.13 -10.99 -27.82
N LEU A 16 14.84 -10.52 -26.81
CA LEU A 16 16.30 -10.38 -26.82
C LEU A 16 16.89 -11.48 -25.95
N THR A 17 17.39 -12.51 -26.61
CA THR A 17 18.21 -13.59 -26.06
C THR A 17 19.65 -13.10 -25.89
N ILE A 18 20.20 -13.22 -24.68
CA ILE A 18 21.65 -13.27 -24.48
C ILE A 18 21.96 -14.57 -23.76
N SER A 19 22.51 -15.51 -24.53
CA SER A 19 23.12 -16.74 -24.04
C SER A 19 24.47 -16.42 -23.40
N MET A 20 24.71 -16.91 -22.19
CA MET A 20 26.08 -17.13 -21.71
C MET A 20 26.27 -18.59 -21.29
N PHE A 21 27.20 -19.22 -22.00
CA PHE A 21 27.82 -20.49 -21.70
C PHE A 21 28.47 -20.46 -20.32
N GLY A 22 28.37 -21.58 -19.61
CA GLY A 22 29.06 -21.80 -18.34
C GLY A 22 30.54 -22.16 -18.49
N CYS A 23 31.26 -22.02 -17.37
CA CYS A 23 32.37 -22.87 -17.00
C CYS A 23 32.44 -22.97 -15.46
N GLU A 24 32.20 -24.19 -15.00
CA GLU A 24 32.72 -24.94 -13.85
C GLU A 24 32.91 -24.33 -12.44
N LYS A 25 32.44 -25.17 -11.50
CA LYS A 25 32.66 -25.18 -10.05
C LYS A 25 34.14 -25.25 -9.71
N ASP A 26 34.51 -24.61 -8.60
CA ASP A 26 35.21 -25.30 -7.53
C ASP A 26 34.67 -24.87 -6.16
N LYS A 27 34.45 -25.87 -5.30
CA LYS A 27 34.09 -25.73 -3.89
C LYS A 27 35.38 -25.54 -3.10
N GLU A 28 35.44 -24.53 -2.25
CA GLU A 28 36.13 -24.65 -0.96
C GLU A 28 35.53 -23.73 0.10
N THR A 29 35.24 -24.33 1.25
CA THR A 29 34.63 -23.73 2.43
C THR A 29 35.67 -22.88 3.15
N THR A 30 35.43 -21.59 3.34
CA THR A 30 36.13 -20.80 4.36
C THR A 30 35.23 -19.67 4.85
N GLN A 31 35.03 -19.61 6.16
CA GLN A 31 34.41 -18.48 6.86
C GLN A 31 35.03 -17.16 6.38
N SER A 32 34.23 -16.24 5.86
CA SER A 32 34.64 -14.85 5.70
C SER A 32 33.72 -13.95 6.51
N SER A 33 34.24 -13.52 7.66
CA SER A 33 33.96 -12.19 8.18
C SER A 33 34.37 -11.19 7.10
N ALA A 34 33.41 -10.70 6.33
CA ALA A 34 33.62 -9.69 5.31
C ALA A 34 33.82 -8.31 5.99
N VAL A 35 35.02 -8.10 6.51
CA VAL A 35 35.60 -6.76 6.54
C VAL A 35 35.89 -6.42 5.08
N SER A 36 34.95 -5.75 4.43
CA SER A 36 35.09 -5.32 3.05
C SER A 36 36.38 -4.53 2.90
N GLN A 37 37.25 -5.00 2.01
CA GLN A 37 38.50 -4.37 1.68
C GLN A 37 38.25 -2.93 1.24
N ILE A 38 38.79 -2.01 2.02
CA ILE A 38 38.79 -0.57 1.76
C ILE A 38 39.50 -0.34 0.41
N LYS A 39 38.74 0.02 -0.62
CA LYS A 39 39.32 0.63 -1.82
C LYS A 39 39.73 2.06 -1.43
N THR A 40 40.99 2.24 -1.04
CA THR A 40 41.61 3.56 -0.98
C THR A 40 41.83 4.04 -2.42
N SER A 41 40.94 4.89 -2.92
CA SER A 41 41.22 5.72 -4.09
C SER A 41 42.09 6.91 -3.65
N ASP A 42 43.24 7.06 -4.31
CA ASP A 42 44.22 8.11 -4.04
C ASP A 42 43.63 9.51 -4.29
N SER A 43 43.78 10.37 -3.26
CA SER A 43 43.74 11.83 -3.27
C SER A 43 42.87 12.52 -4.34
N ALA A 44 41.57 12.71 -4.06
CA ALA A 44 40.76 13.69 -4.77
C ALA A 44 40.94 15.08 -4.13
N GLN A 45 41.57 16.01 -4.86
CA GLN A 45 41.43 17.44 -4.59
C GLN A 45 39.94 17.84 -4.68
N PRO A 46 39.49 18.88 -3.95
CA PRO A 46 38.12 19.38 -4.08
C PRO A 46 37.84 19.70 -5.55
N SER A 47 36.96 18.92 -6.16
CA SER A 47 36.61 19.07 -7.56
C SER A 47 35.77 20.34 -7.73
N ASN A 48 36.09 21.17 -8.72
CA ASN A 48 35.25 22.29 -9.16
C ASN A 48 34.11 21.78 -10.08
N VAL A 49 33.55 20.60 -9.78
CA VAL A 49 32.44 20.04 -10.56
C VAL A 49 31.19 20.84 -10.22
N LYS A 50 30.48 21.25 -11.27
CA LYS A 50 29.23 21.99 -11.13
C LYS A 50 28.12 21.01 -10.71
N VAL A 51 27.92 20.89 -9.40
CA VAL A 51 26.62 20.95 -8.73
C VAL A 51 25.41 20.74 -9.65
N LYS A 52 24.87 19.53 -9.90
CA LYS A 52 23.52 19.41 -10.49
C LYS A 52 22.55 20.34 -9.74
N GLU A 53 21.74 21.10 -10.48
CA GLU A 53 20.74 21.97 -9.86
C GLU A 53 19.58 21.11 -9.34
N TYR A 54 19.23 21.30 -8.06
CA TYR A 54 18.11 20.65 -7.40
C TYR A 54 17.19 21.69 -6.76
N LYS A 55 15.96 21.29 -6.46
CA LYS A 55 14.94 22.09 -5.77
C LYS A 55 14.18 21.20 -4.78
N PHE A 56 13.43 21.84 -3.89
CA PHE A 56 12.52 21.11 -3.02
C PHE A 56 11.50 20.30 -3.85
N PRO A 57 11.30 19.00 -3.56
CA PRO A 57 10.32 18.19 -4.27
C PRO A 57 8.88 18.68 -4.02
N GLU A 58 8.23 19.23 -5.04
CA GLU A 58 6.97 19.98 -4.85
C GLU A 58 5.81 19.09 -4.41
N PHE A 59 5.85 17.79 -4.73
CA PHE A 59 4.80 16.85 -4.33
C PHE A 59 4.70 16.70 -2.81
N LEU A 60 5.80 16.89 -2.07
CA LEU A 60 5.82 16.81 -0.61
C LEU A 60 4.91 17.86 0.04
N ASN A 61 4.74 19.03 -0.59
CA ASN A 61 3.83 20.07 -0.11
C ASN A 61 2.34 19.65 -0.17
N LYS A 62 2.01 18.59 -0.91
CA LYS A 62 0.65 18.05 -1.01
C LYS A 62 0.34 17.00 0.07
N ILE A 63 1.36 16.49 0.76
CA ILE A 63 1.22 15.48 1.80
C ILE A 63 0.80 16.18 3.10
N LYS A 64 -0.47 15.98 3.49
CA LYS A 64 -1.04 16.61 4.70
C LYS A 64 -0.65 15.87 5.99
N SER A 65 -0.51 14.57 5.89
CA SER A 65 -0.17 13.67 7.00
C SER A 65 0.51 12.43 6.43
N LEU A 66 1.54 11.97 7.12
CA LEU A 66 2.14 10.67 6.85
C LEU A 66 1.14 9.55 7.12
N ASP A 67 1.19 8.53 6.28
CA ASP A 67 0.37 7.33 6.40
C ASP A 67 1.10 6.18 5.70
N GLU A 68 1.48 5.13 6.43
CA GLU A 68 2.12 3.95 5.87
C GLU A 68 1.19 3.14 4.95
N LEU A 69 -0.11 3.41 5.00
CA LEU A 69 -1.11 2.86 4.09
C LEU A 69 -1.43 3.85 2.96
N SER A 70 -0.44 4.59 2.46
CA SER A 70 -0.63 5.57 1.38
C SER A 70 -0.95 4.90 0.05
N ARG A 71 -0.34 3.75 -0.26
CA ARG A 71 -0.44 3.05 -1.54
C ARG A 71 -1.47 1.93 -1.50
N LYS A 72 -2.72 2.24 -1.89
CA LYS A 72 -3.80 1.25 -1.99
C LYS A 72 -3.72 0.52 -3.34
N LEU A 73 -3.67 -0.80 -3.30
CA LEU A 73 -3.59 -1.65 -4.50
C LEU A 73 -4.93 -2.29 -4.86
N TYR A 74 -5.77 -2.58 -3.87
CA TYR A 74 -7.03 -3.27 -4.06
C TYR A 74 -8.07 -2.87 -3.01
N THR A 75 -9.34 -2.93 -3.39
CA THR A 75 -10.48 -2.82 -2.50
C THR A 75 -11.47 -3.93 -2.82
N SER A 76 -11.91 -4.68 -1.81
CA SER A 76 -12.85 -5.79 -2.00
C SER A 76 -14.28 -5.30 -2.18
N PHE A 77 -14.58 -4.09 -1.73
CA PHE A 77 -15.92 -3.50 -1.80
C PHE A 77 -15.83 -1.98 -1.88
N ASP A 78 -16.35 -1.43 -2.97
CA ASP A 78 -16.51 0.00 -3.16
C ASP A 78 -18.01 0.33 -3.26
N SER A 79 -18.54 0.95 -2.20
CA SER A 79 -19.96 1.31 -2.12
C SER A 79 -20.44 2.18 -3.29
N THR A 80 -19.55 2.97 -3.92
CA THR A 80 -19.93 3.84 -5.04
C THR A 80 -20.31 3.05 -6.29
N GLN A 81 -19.81 1.83 -6.44
CA GLN A 81 -20.18 0.93 -7.54
C GLN A 81 -21.56 0.30 -7.36
N TYR A 82 -22.13 0.39 -6.14
CA TYR A 82 -23.43 -0.17 -5.79
C TYR A 82 -24.51 0.90 -5.68
N VAL A 83 -24.23 2.16 -6.02
CA VAL A 83 -25.19 3.26 -5.92
C VAL A 83 -25.16 4.07 -7.21
N ALA A 84 -26.30 4.14 -7.89
CA ALA A 84 -26.50 5.03 -9.03
C ALA A 84 -27.63 6.03 -8.72
N GLU A 85 -27.50 7.26 -9.22
CA GLU A 85 -28.60 8.24 -9.19
C GLU A 85 -29.63 7.89 -10.25
N VAL A 86 -30.92 8.12 -9.95
CA VAL A 86 -32.01 7.86 -10.89
C VAL A 86 -32.26 9.10 -11.75
N GLU A 87 -31.76 9.08 -12.99
CA GLU A 87 -31.98 10.17 -13.95
C GLU A 87 -33.39 10.14 -14.56
N GLU A 88 -33.88 8.95 -14.91
CA GLU A 88 -35.22 8.72 -15.48
C GLU A 88 -36.11 7.95 -14.51
N GLN A 89 -37.26 8.51 -14.20
CA GLN A 89 -38.21 7.89 -13.28
C GLN A 89 -38.81 6.63 -13.91
N SER A 90 -38.62 5.49 -13.24
CA SER A 90 -39.02 4.18 -13.75
C SER A 90 -40.47 3.82 -13.41
N PHE A 91 -41.09 4.49 -12.42
CA PHE A 91 -42.44 4.19 -11.94
C PHE A 91 -43.24 5.47 -11.79
N GLU A 92 -44.49 5.49 -12.28
CA GLU A 92 -45.34 6.70 -12.23
C GLU A 92 -45.76 7.08 -10.80
N GLU A 93 -45.90 6.08 -9.91
CA GLU A 93 -46.42 6.26 -8.56
C GLU A 93 -45.37 6.69 -7.53
N TYR A 94 -44.08 6.53 -7.87
CA TYR A 94 -42.98 6.76 -6.93
C TYR A 94 -41.95 7.71 -7.51
N LYS A 95 -41.45 8.61 -6.67
CA LYS A 95 -40.25 9.40 -6.98
C LYS A 95 -39.02 8.66 -6.47
N CYS A 96 -38.34 7.97 -7.36
CA CYS A 96 -37.12 7.24 -7.04
C CYS A 96 -35.90 8.17 -6.99
N GLU A 97 -35.04 7.97 -6.00
CA GLU A 97 -33.83 8.80 -5.79
C GLU A 97 -32.55 8.10 -6.26
N LYS A 98 -32.37 6.85 -5.84
CA LYS A 98 -31.17 6.04 -6.09
C LYS A 98 -31.53 4.60 -6.46
N LEU A 99 -30.70 3.99 -7.30
CA LEU A 99 -30.68 2.57 -7.56
C LEU A 99 -29.53 1.94 -6.75
N LEU A 100 -29.87 1.01 -5.85
CA LEU A 100 -28.93 0.29 -4.99
C LEU A 100 -28.69 -1.12 -5.52
N ALA A 101 -27.42 -1.51 -5.57
CA ALA A 101 -26.92 -2.81 -6.00
C ALA A 101 -27.44 -3.29 -7.37
N ASP A 102 -27.84 -2.36 -8.25
CA ASP A 102 -28.57 -2.65 -9.49
C ASP A 102 -29.79 -3.59 -9.26
N LEU A 103 -30.47 -3.45 -8.12
CA LEU A 103 -31.62 -4.29 -7.76
C LEU A 103 -32.78 -3.48 -7.21
N PHE A 104 -32.49 -2.45 -6.40
CA PHE A 104 -33.51 -1.77 -5.61
C PHE A 104 -33.57 -0.27 -5.90
N PHE A 105 -34.74 0.22 -6.28
CA PHE A 105 -34.98 1.65 -6.33
C PHE A 105 -35.39 2.16 -4.96
N THR A 106 -34.73 3.20 -4.46
CA THR A 106 -35.12 3.90 -3.24
C THR A 106 -36.21 4.91 -3.54
N TYR A 107 -37.23 4.97 -2.69
CA TYR A 107 -38.27 6.01 -2.72
C TYR A 107 -38.48 6.57 -1.31
N ARG A 108 -39.13 7.73 -1.20
CA ARG A 108 -39.43 8.37 0.08
C ARG A 108 -40.90 8.53 0.34
N ASP A 109 -41.28 8.36 1.61
CA ASP A 109 -42.49 8.93 2.19
C ASP A 109 -42.10 9.82 3.38
N GLY A 110 -42.33 11.13 3.23
CA GLY A 110 -41.82 12.13 4.16
C GLY A 110 -40.30 12.05 4.33
N ARG A 111 -39.84 11.66 5.53
CA ARG A 111 -38.40 11.48 5.85
C ARG A 111 -37.95 10.03 5.70
N ALA A 112 -38.88 9.08 5.64
CA ALA A 112 -38.56 7.67 5.58
C ALA A 112 -38.21 7.24 4.15
N VAL A 113 -37.41 6.18 4.03
CA VAL A 113 -36.93 5.60 2.78
C VAL A 113 -37.38 4.16 2.72
N GLY A 114 -37.98 3.78 1.60
CA GLY A 114 -38.35 2.40 1.28
C GLY A 114 -37.61 1.92 0.03
N LEU A 115 -37.83 0.65 -0.33
CA LEU A 115 -37.25 0.00 -1.50
C LEU A 115 -38.34 -0.59 -2.40
N LEU A 116 -38.17 -0.36 -3.71
CA LEU A 116 -38.90 -1.04 -4.77
C LEU A 116 -37.97 -2.01 -5.50
N ASP A 117 -38.50 -3.13 -5.96
CA ASP A 117 -37.81 -3.99 -6.92
C ASP A 117 -37.78 -3.37 -8.34
N LYS A 118 -37.12 -4.04 -9.29
CA LYS A 118 -37.07 -3.62 -10.70
C LYS A 118 -38.43 -3.64 -11.41
N SER A 119 -39.46 -4.26 -10.82
CA SER A 119 -40.83 -4.29 -11.34
C SER A 119 -41.72 -3.20 -10.71
N GLY A 120 -41.20 -2.43 -9.75
CA GLY A 120 -41.93 -1.38 -9.04
C GLY A 120 -42.72 -1.87 -7.84
N ASN A 121 -42.53 -3.12 -7.40
CA ASN A 121 -43.19 -3.63 -6.20
C ASN A 121 -42.43 -3.19 -4.96
N VAL A 122 -43.17 -2.80 -3.91
CA VAL A 122 -42.57 -2.49 -2.61
C VAL A 122 -42.02 -3.76 -1.97
N VAL A 123 -40.71 -3.77 -1.72
CA VAL A 123 -40.01 -4.85 -0.99
C VAL A 123 -39.58 -4.41 0.40
N LEU A 124 -39.56 -3.11 0.67
CA LEU A 124 -39.41 -2.52 2.00
C LEU A 124 -40.20 -1.22 2.07
N GLU A 125 -41.08 -1.11 3.06
CA GLU A 125 -41.92 0.08 3.26
C GLU A 125 -41.11 1.29 3.73
N ALA A 126 -41.56 2.49 3.33
CA ALA A 126 -40.96 3.76 3.71
C ALA A 126 -41.60 4.32 5.00
N ASP A 127 -41.44 3.64 6.14
CA ASP A 127 -42.09 4.02 7.42
C ASP A 127 -41.11 4.14 8.60
N GLU A 128 -40.05 3.33 8.62
CA GLU A 128 -39.15 3.20 9.76
C GLU A 128 -37.80 3.90 9.61
N TYR A 129 -37.17 3.77 8.43
CA TYR A 129 -35.76 4.08 8.21
C TYR A 129 -35.59 5.39 7.44
N THR A 130 -34.57 6.18 7.77
CA THR A 130 -34.29 7.46 7.08
C THR A 130 -33.20 7.33 6.02
N GLU A 131 -32.43 6.24 6.05
CA GLU A 131 -31.34 5.97 5.12
C GLU A 131 -31.12 4.45 4.97
N ILE A 132 -30.85 4.03 3.74
CA ILE A 132 -30.53 2.65 3.36
C ILE A 132 -29.25 2.69 2.53
N THR A 133 -28.25 1.91 2.92
CA THR A 133 -26.94 1.85 2.23
C THR A 133 -26.49 0.42 2.00
N VAL A 134 -25.79 0.18 0.89
CA VAL A 134 -25.09 -1.08 0.64
C VAL A 134 -23.76 -1.01 1.37
N VAL A 135 -23.55 -1.91 2.33
CA VAL A 135 -22.35 -1.92 3.20
C VAL A 135 -21.41 -3.09 2.91
N SER A 136 -21.89 -4.11 2.21
CA SER A 136 -21.09 -5.17 1.61
C SER A 136 -21.92 -5.80 0.49
N ASN A 137 -21.28 -6.60 -0.37
CA ASN A 137 -22.00 -7.33 -1.40
C ASN A 137 -23.01 -8.30 -0.76
N GLY A 138 -24.30 -8.04 -0.95
CA GLY A 138 -25.39 -8.81 -0.39
C GLY A 138 -25.86 -8.34 1.00
N ILE A 139 -25.38 -7.19 1.52
CA ILE A 139 -25.80 -6.65 2.82
C ILE A 139 -26.20 -5.17 2.70
N LEU A 140 -27.43 -4.88 3.13
CA LEU A 140 -27.95 -3.52 3.34
C LEU A 140 -27.87 -3.15 4.83
N GLN A 141 -27.49 -1.91 5.11
CA GLN A 141 -27.67 -1.27 6.41
C GLN A 141 -28.86 -0.32 6.35
N LEU A 142 -29.77 -0.48 7.30
CA LEU A 142 -30.95 0.34 7.48
C LEU A 142 -30.76 1.22 8.72
N SER A 143 -30.83 2.54 8.52
CA SER A 143 -30.55 3.52 9.57
C SER A 143 -31.81 4.26 9.97
N TYR A 144 -32.08 4.30 11.28
CA TYR A 144 -33.13 5.14 11.85
C TYR A 144 -32.71 6.61 11.88
N ASP A 145 -33.69 7.49 12.11
CA ASP A 145 -33.42 8.88 12.45
C ASP A 145 -32.43 8.96 13.64
N LYS A 146 -31.39 9.77 13.50
CA LYS A 146 -30.32 9.92 14.50
C LYS A 146 -30.87 10.32 15.87
N GLU A 147 -32.00 11.04 15.91
CA GLU A 147 -32.66 11.44 17.17
C GLU A 147 -33.21 10.24 17.96
N ARG A 148 -33.48 9.10 17.30
CA ARG A 148 -34.00 7.89 17.97
C ARG A 148 -32.93 7.13 18.76
N ASN A 149 -31.64 7.35 18.48
CA ASN A 149 -30.52 6.63 19.09
C ASN A 149 -30.72 5.09 19.10
N ALA A 150 -31.32 4.56 18.02
CA ALA A 150 -31.61 3.14 17.86
C ALA A 150 -30.44 2.43 17.16
N PRO A 151 -30.21 1.13 17.44
CA PRO A 151 -29.18 0.37 16.72
C PRO A 151 -29.55 0.23 15.24
N MET A 152 -28.53 0.21 14.38
CA MET A 152 -28.72 -0.08 12.95
C MET A 152 -29.31 -1.47 12.75
N GLN A 153 -30.19 -1.60 11.76
CA GLN A 153 -30.69 -2.89 11.29
C GLN A 153 -29.97 -3.27 10.00
N TYR A 154 -29.99 -4.56 9.69
CA TYR A 154 -29.34 -5.08 8.49
C TYR A 154 -30.23 -6.11 7.81
N MET A 155 -30.18 -6.10 6.49
CA MET A 155 -30.85 -7.10 5.66
C MET A 155 -29.86 -7.70 4.67
N LYS A 156 -30.04 -8.98 4.36
CA LYS A 156 -29.38 -9.63 3.23
C LYS A 156 -30.21 -9.50 1.98
N TYR A 157 -29.55 -9.35 0.85
CA TYR A 157 -30.15 -9.46 -0.47
C TYR A 157 -29.42 -10.50 -1.32
N ASP A 158 -30.17 -11.20 -2.17
CA ASP A 158 -29.63 -12.10 -3.19
C ASP A 158 -29.65 -11.47 -4.58
N SER A 159 -29.19 -12.21 -5.59
CA SER A 159 -29.16 -11.75 -6.99
C SER A 159 -30.54 -11.55 -7.61
N ASP A 160 -31.59 -12.10 -7.00
CA ASP A 160 -32.96 -12.02 -7.48
C ASP A 160 -33.71 -10.84 -6.83
N GLY A 161 -33.07 -10.13 -5.90
CA GLY A 161 -33.64 -9.00 -5.18
C GLY A 161 -34.49 -9.42 -3.97
N ASN A 162 -34.38 -10.65 -3.47
CA ASN A 162 -35.11 -11.05 -2.26
C ASN A 162 -34.41 -10.51 -1.02
N LEU A 163 -35.19 -9.91 -0.12
CA LEU A 163 -34.69 -9.40 1.16
C LEU A 163 -34.95 -10.41 2.29
N SER A 164 -34.00 -10.50 3.22
CA SER A 164 -34.14 -11.31 4.43
C SER A 164 -33.43 -10.65 5.62
N ASP A 165 -33.95 -10.88 6.83
CA ASP A 165 -33.35 -10.35 8.05
C ASP A 165 -31.91 -10.85 8.22
N TYR A 166 -31.01 -9.92 8.57
CA TYR A 166 -29.62 -10.25 8.82
C TYR A 166 -29.15 -9.75 10.18
N LYS A 167 -28.71 -10.71 11.01
CA LYS A 167 -28.02 -10.37 12.26
C LYS A 167 -26.54 -10.14 12.00
N HIS A 168 -26.18 -8.89 11.80
CA HIS A 168 -24.78 -8.49 11.65
C HIS A 168 -23.93 -8.96 12.83
N LYS A 169 -22.80 -9.58 12.49
CA LYS A 169 -21.75 -9.96 13.44
C LYS A 169 -20.58 -9.04 13.19
N LYS A 170 -20.27 -8.21 14.19
CA LYS A 170 -19.09 -7.35 14.19
C LYS A 170 -17.84 -8.14 13.81
N PHE A 171 -16.88 -7.43 13.22
CA PHE A 171 -15.62 -8.03 12.84
C PHE A 171 -14.94 -8.71 14.04
N SER A 172 -14.45 -9.91 13.81
CA SER A 172 -13.57 -10.64 14.72
C SER A 172 -12.49 -11.32 13.91
N ALA A 173 -11.23 -11.04 14.25
CA ALA A 173 -10.08 -11.69 13.64
C ALA A 173 -10.10 -13.22 13.82
N ASP A 174 -10.77 -13.72 14.86
CA ASP A 174 -10.89 -15.17 15.11
C ASP A 174 -11.90 -15.84 14.15
N SER A 175 -12.66 -15.06 13.38
CA SER A 175 -13.53 -15.55 12.32
C SER A 175 -12.82 -15.67 10.97
N LEU A 176 -11.58 -15.17 10.87
CA LEU A 176 -10.73 -15.37 9.70
C LEU A 176 -9.96 -16.68 9.83
N TYR A 177 -9.78 -17.37 8.71
CA TYR A 177 -9.09 -18.65 8.68
C TYR A 177 -7.88 -18.59 7.75
N THR A 178 -6.71 -18.91 8.29
CA THR A 178 -5.49 -19.08 7.50
C THR A 178 -5.24 -20.56 7.27
N TYR A 179 -4.94 -20.94 6.04
CA TYR A 179 -4.54 -22.30 5.72
C TYR A 179 -3.37 -22.36 4.75
N GLU A 180 -2.58 -23.41 4.92
CA GLU A 180 -1.40 -23.72 4.12
C GLU A 180 -1.80 -24.67 2.97
N SER A 181 -1.24 -24.42 1.80
CA SER A 181 -1.31 -25.28 0.61
C SER A 181 0.05 -25.33 -0.08
N GLN A 182 0.22 -26.22 -1.05
CA GLN A 182 1.43 -26.26 -1.89
C GLN A 182 1.29 -25.31 -3.08
N ALA A 183 2.40 -24.72 -3.52
CA ALA A 183 2.43 -23.95 -4.76
C ALA A 183 2.04 -24.81 -5.98
N ASP A 184 1.32 -24.22 -6.94
CA ASP A 184 0.80 -24.94 -8.12
C ASP A 184 1.92 -25.48 -9.04
N ASP A 185 3.10 -24.85 -9.02
CA ASP A 185 4.23 -25.16 -9.91
C ASP A 185 5.23 -26.14 -9.30
N SER A 186 4.81 -27.36 -8.93
CA SER A 186 5.69 -28.48 -8.53
C SER A 186 6.73 -28.23 -7.41
N GLY A 187 6.68 -27.05 -6.80
CA GLY A 187 7.53 -26.61 -5.71
C GLY A 187 7.08 -27.23 -4.39
N THR A 188 8.04 -27.42 -3.49
CA THR A 188 7.79 -27.82 -2.10
C THR A 188 7.43 -26.63 -1.20
N ASP A 189 7.33 -25.43 -1.79
CA ASP A 189 7.15 -24.20 -1.04
C ASP A 189 5.69 -24.08 -0.59
N ALA A 190 5.53 -23.88 0.71
CA ALA A 190 4.26 -23.64 1.34
C ALA A 190 3.74 -22.24 0.96
N VAL A 191 2.49 -22.17 0.55
CA VAL A 191 1.75 -20.92 0.31
C VAL A 191 0.52 -20.88 1.20
N TYR A 192 0.13 -19.68 1.61
CA TYR A 192 -0.94 -19.44 2.55
C TYR A 192 -2.09 -18.69 1.88
N SER A 193 -3.31 -19.00 2.30
CA SER A 193 -4.50 -18.24 1.95
C SER A 193 -5.19 -17.76 3.23
N LEU A 194 -5.70 -16.52 3.19
CA LEU A 194 -6.51 -15.93 4.25
C LEU A 194 -7.96 -15.90 3.79
N MET A 195 -8.84 -16.62 4.48
CA MET A 195 -10.24 -16.79 4.12
C MET A 195 -11.15 -15.99 5.05
N ILE A 196 -12.08 -15.24 4.46
CA ILE A 196 -13.13 -14.51 5.18
C ILE A 196 -14.32 -15.44 5.48
N PRO A 197 -15.22 -15.08 6.42
CA PRO A 197 -16.26 -16.00 6.91
C PRO A 197 -17.28 -16.49 5.87
N ASP A 198 -17.37 -15.82 4.71
CA ASP A 198 -18.25 -16.24 3.60
C ASP A 198 -17.61 -17.31 2.70
N GLY A 199 -16.38 -17.74 3.00
CA GLY A 199 -15.63 -18.76 2.27
C GLY A 199 -14.78 -18.22 1.12
N LYS A 200 -14.76 -16.91 0.88
CA LYS A 200 -13.87 -16.30 -0.11
C LYS A 200 -12.50 -16.05 0.47
N ASN A 201 -11.49 -16.09 -0.40
CA ASN A 201 -10.13 -15.73 -0.02
C ASN A 201 -9.87 -14.24 -0.23
N VAL A 202 -8.95 -13.72 0.58
CA VAL A 202 -8.34 -12.42 0.45
C VAL A 202 -7.35 -12.46 -0.71
N VAL A 203 -7.58 -11.61 -1.71
CA VAL A 203 -6.80 -11.58 -2.95
C VAL A 203 -5.91 -10.35 -3.03
N SER A 204 -4.78 -10.48 -3.72
CA SER A 204 -3.96 -9.35 -4.17
C SER A 204 -4.61 -8.64 -5.37
N SER A 205 -4.02 -7.50 -5.76
CA SER A 205 -4.48 -6.68 -6.90
C SER A 205 -4.48 -7.41 -8.24
N ASP A 206 -3.64 -8.44 -8.41
CA ASP A 206 -3.62 -9.34 -9.57
C ASP A 206 -4.67 -10.47 -9.51
N GLY A 207 -5.47 -10.53 -8.44
CA GLY A 207 -6.49 -11.56 -8.21
C GLY A 207 -5.98 -12.86 -7.62
N SER A 208 -4.68 -12.99 -7.34
CA SER A 208 -4.11 -14.16 -6.67
C SER A 208 -4.49 -14.19 -5.19
N ASP A 209 -4.79 -15.38 -4.66
CA ASP A 209 -5.17 -15.61 -3.27
C ASP A 209 -4.09 -16.34 -2.45
N LYS A 210 -2.87 -16.38 -3.00
CA LYS A 210 -1.71 -17.08 -2.47
C LYS A 210 -0.66 -16.09 -2.00
N TRP A 211 -0.25 -16.27 -0.74
CA TRP A 211 0.71 -15.45 -0.03
C TRP A 211 1.84 -16.33 0.48
N ASP A 212 3.07 -15.80 0.52
CA ASP A 212 4.23 -16.50 1.10
C ASP A 212 4.10 -16.59 2.63
N SER A 213 3.43 -15.61 3.25
CA SER A 213 3.07 -15.64 4.66
C SER A 213 1.84 -14.79 4.96
N VAL A 214 1.15 -15.12 6.05
CA VAL A 214 -0.01 -14.39 6.58
C VAL A 214 0.15 -14.27 8.08
N GLU A 215 0.22 -13.04 8.58
CA GLU A 215 0.44 -12.74 9.99
C GLU A 215 -0.60 -11.72 10.48
N LYS A 216 -1.31 -12.05 11.57
CA LYS A 216 -2.20 -11.10 12.23
C LYS A 216 -1.35 -10.08 13.01
N ILE A 217 -1.62 -8.80 12.83
CA ILE A 217 -0.86 -7.71 13.47
C ILE A 217 -1.79 -6.71 14.19
N SER A 218 -1.20 -5.85 15.03
CA SER A 218 -1.93 -4.76 15.69
C SER A 218 -1.99 -3.53 14.79
N ALA A 219 -3.05 -2.73 14.94
CA ALA A 219 -3.12 -1.39 14.35
C ALA A 219 -1.91 -0.53 14.75
N ASP A 220 -1.44 -0.66 15.99
CA ASP A 220 -0.32 0.11 16.54
C ASP A 220 1.03 -0.21 15.87
N SER A 221 1.10 -1.28 15.06
CA SER A 221 2.30 -1.64 14.30
C SER A 221 2.39 -0.95 12.93
N ILE A 222 1.39 -0.13 12.59
CA ILE A 222 1.32 0.62 11.34
C ILE A 222 1.07 2.09 11.70
N ASP A 223 1.93 2.99 11.22
CA ASP A 223 1.72 4.42 11.39
C ASP A 223 0.64 4.90 10.40
N THR A 224 -0.61 4.77 10.81
CA THR A 224 -1.78 5.14 10.00
C THR A 224 -2.89 5.76 10.85
N ASN A 225 -3.57 6.75 10.28
CA ASN A 225 -4.78 7.33 10.86
C ASN A 225 -6.07 6.65 10.34
N LYS A 226 -5.94 5.65 9.46
CA LYS A 226 -7.09 4.96 8.87
C LYS A 226 -7.70 4.00 9.87
N ALA A 227 -9.02 4.11 10.02
CA ALA A 227 -9.77 3.31 10.98
C ALA A 227 -10.26 1.99 10.36
N TYR A 228 -9.57 0.90 10.66
CA TYR A 228 -10.00 -0.46 10.35
C TYR A 228 -10.27 -1.27 11.63
N LYS A 229 -10.90 -2.44 11.48
CA LYS A 229 -11.25 -3.36 12.57
C LYS A 229 -10.25 -4.50 12.74
N GLY A 230 -9.51 -4.84 11.69
CA GLY A 230 -8.47 -5.86 11.74
C GLY A 230 -7.38 -5.63 10.70
N PHE A 231 -6.18 -6.09 11.01
CA PHE A 231 -4.98 -5.89 10.21
C PHE A 231 -4.20 -7.20 10.09
N TYR A 232 -3.79 -7.52 8.88
CA TYR A 232 -2.94 -8.66 8.57
C TYR A 232 -1.78 -8.20 7.70
N LYS A 233 -0.56 -8.57 8.09
CA LYS A 233 0.63 -8.48 7.25
C LYS A 233 0.65 -9.70 6.34
N LEU A 234 0.82 -9.46 5.05
CA LEU A 234 0.91 -10.47 4.02
C LEU A 234 2.24 -10.29 3.31
N THR A 235 2.91 -11.36 2.92
CA THR A 235 4.12 -11.27 2.09
C THR A 235 3.94 -12.00 0.78
N LYS A 236 4.48 -11.44 -0.30
CA LYS A 236 4.48 -12.08 -1.62
C LYS A 236 5.69 -11.62 -2.43
N ASN A 237 6.51 -12.56 -2.85
CA ASN A 237 7.74 -12.34 -3.62
C ASN A 237 8.68 -11.30 -2.97
N GLY A 238 8.82 -11.34 -1.64
CA GLY A 238 9.62 -10.38 -0.87
C GLY A 238 8.91 -9.05 -0.56
N GLY A 239 7.81 -8.74 -1.25
CA GLY A 239 6.97 -7.58 -0.96
C GLY A 239 6.12 -7.77 0.29
N ILE A 240 5.85 -6.68 1.00
CA ILE A 240 5.03 -6.60 2.20
C ILE A 240 3.73 -5.88 1.86
N TYR A 241 2.61 -6.47 2.25
CA TYR A 241 1.27 -5.95 2.03
C TYR A 241 0.47 -5.97 3.33
N TYR A 242 -0.55 -5.13 3.39
CA TYR A 242 -1.48 -5.08 4.50
C TYR A 242 -2.91 -5.29 4.03
N ALA A 243 -3.56 -6.34 4.53
CA ALA A 243 -5.01 -6.48 4.45
C ALA A 243 -5.66 -5.82 5.66
N CYS A 244 -6.45 -4.78 5.38
CA CYS A 244 -7.11 -3.96 6.40
C CYS A 244 -8.62 -4.14 6.29
N PHE A 245 -9.25 -4.71 7.32
CA PHE A 245 -10.66 -5.13 7.30
C PHE A 245 -11.57 -4.12 7.96
N ASP A 246 -12.74 -3.88 7.40
CA ASP A 246 -13.82 -3.13 8.04
C ASP A 246 -14.70 -4.05 8.92
N ASP A 247 -15.81 -3.51 9.44
CA ASP A 247 -16.71 -4.28 10.32
C ASP A 247 -17.49 -5.39 9.60
N PHE A 248 -17.54 -5.36 8.26
CA PHE A 248 -18.27 -6.31 7.40
C PHE A 248 -17.34 -7.31 6.70
N TYR A 249 -16.07 -7.36 7.09
CA TYR A 249 -15.03 -8.17 6.43
C TYR A 249 -14.73 -7.74 4.98
N ASN A 250 -15.18 -6.55 4.56
CA ASN A 250 -14.59 -5.92 3.38
C ASN A 250 -13.15 -5.54 3.73
N TYR A 251 -12.26 -5.58 2.76
CA TYR A 251 -10.86 -5.30 2.97
C TYR A 251 -10.27 -4.46 1.86
N ASP A 252 -9.29 -3.64 2.24
CA ASP A 252 -8.37 -3.02 1.32
C ASP A 252 -7.02 -3.72 1.41
N ILE A 253 -6.31 -3.84 0.28
CA ILE A 253 -4.90 -4.24 0.25
C ILE A 253 -4.06 -3.00 -0.02
N TYR A 254 -3.11 -2.78 0.87
CA TYR A 254 -2.09 -1.76 0.75
C TYR A 254 -0.72 -2.39 0.55
N GLU A 255 0.16 -1.72 -0.18
CA GLU A 255 1.60 -2.02 -0.11
C GLU A 255 2.18 -1.37 1.16
N GLY A 256 3.04 -2.10 1.86
CA GLY A 256 3.64 -1.60 3.10
C GLY A 256 4.81 -0.66 2.83
N ALA A 257 4.93 0.41 3.61
CA ALA A 257 6.09 1.29 3.57
C ALA A 257 7.40 0.56 3.92
N TYR A 258 8.42 0.69 3.07
CA TYR A 258 9.76 0.12 3.29
C TYR A 258 10.74 1.12 3.89
N ALA A 259 10.61 2.41 3.53
CA ALA A 259 11.44 3.48 4.03
C ALA A 259 10.64 4.76 4.30
N LYS A 260 11.15 5.59 5.22
CA LYS A 260 10.68 6.96 5.43
C LYS A 260 11.73 7.93 4.87
N VAL A 261 11.29 8.90 4.08
CA VAL A 261 12.17 9.93 3.49
C VAL A 261 11.74 11.29 4.01
N CYS A 262 12.68 12.04 4.57
CA CYS A 262 12.51 13.42 5.01
C CYS A 262 13.45 14.30 4.19
N VAL A 263 12.93 15.35 3.56
CA VAL A 263 13.71 16.27 2.73
C VAL A 263 13.58 17.67 3.29
N LYS A 264 14.72 18.37 3.35
CA LYS A 264 14.79 19.80 3.57
C LYS A 264 15.64 20.44 2.48
N VAL A 265 15.05 21.33 1.69
CA VAL A 265 15.76 22.08 0.63
C VAL A 265 15.27 23.52 0.61
N GLY A 266 16.20 24.49 0.62
CA GLY A 266 15.85 25.91 0.52
C GLY A 266 15.02 26.44 1.69
N GLY A 267 15.05 25.75 2.83
CA GLY A 267 14.23 26.07 4.02
C GLY A 267 12.83 25.46 4.03
N GLU A 268 12.40 24.80 2.95
CA GLU A 268 11.18 23.98 2.94
C GLU A 268 11.48 22.59 3.52
N TYR A 269 10.47 21.97 4.14
CA TYR A 269 10.56 20.65 4.76
C TYR A 269 9.37 19.80 4.35
N GLY A 270 9.61 18.53 4.03
CA GLY A 270 8.58 17.56 3.72
C GLY A 270 9.02 16.15 4.05
N GLU A 271 8.05 15.26 4.25
CA GLU A 271 8.28 13.86 4.56
C GLU A 271 7.28 12.97 3.85
N CYS A 272 7.71 11.77 3.48
CA CYS A 272 6.90 10.75 2.84
C CYS A 272 7.40 9.34 3.19
N TYR A 273 6.55 8.35 2.97
CA TYR A 273 6.95 6.94 2.89
C TYR A 273 7.24 6.52 1.46
N LEU A 274 8.21 5.64 1.30
CA LEU A 274 8.48 4.85 0.10
C LEU A 274 7.80 3.49 0.26
N ALA A 275 6.77 3.22 -0.56
CA ALA A 275 5.93 2.04 -0.42
C ALA A 275 6.09 1.03 -1.56
N ASP A 276 6.74 1.39 -2.66
CA ASP A 276 7.05 0.46 -3.74
C ASP A 276 8.32 -0.37 -3.42
N HIS A 277 8.19 -1.69 -3.51
CA HIS A 277 9.30 -2.61 -3.22
C HIS A 277 10.49 -2.48 -4.19
N ASP A 278 10.22 -2.25 -5.47
CA ASP A 278 11.26 -2.17 -6.50
C ASP A 278 12.01 -0.84 -6.36
N ASP A 279 11.29 0.26 -6.13
CA ASP A 279 11.88 1.57 -5.87
C ASP A 279 12.71 1.57 -4.57
N TYR A 280 12.27 0.84 -3.53
CA TYR A 280 13.08 0.58 -2.33
C TYR A 280 14.38 -0.14 -2.65
N ASN A 281 14.33 -1.22 -3.43
CA ASN A 281 15.52 -1.96 -3.82
C ASN A 281 16.47 -1.10 -4.67
N GLU A 282 15.95 -0.21 -5.51
CA GLU A 282 16.75 0.76 -6.26
C GLU A 282 17.39 1.80 -5.35
N LEU A 283 16.64 2.36 -4.39
CA LEU A 283 17.16 3.31 -3.41
C LEU A 283 18.32 2.72 -2.61
N VAL A 284 18.19 1.48 -2.12
CA VAL A 284 19.25 0.79 -1.38
C VAL A 284 20.50 0.62 -2.26
N LYS A 285 20.34 0.16 -3.51
CA LYS A 285 21.47 0.03 -4.45
C LYS A 285 22.14 1.37 -4.75
N MET A 286 21.35 2.44 -4.88
CA MET A 286 21.85 3.78 -5.11
C MET A 286 22.68 4.27 -3.92
N ILE A 287 22.17 4.12 -2.69
CA ILE A 287 22.90 4.47 -1.46
C ILE A 287 24.20 3.67 -1.34
N ASP A 288 24.16 2.36 -1.60
CA ASP A 288 25.35 1.49 -1.58
C ASP A 288 26.39 1.89 -2.63
N SER A 289 25.96 2.50 -3.75
CA SER A 289 26.83 2.89 -4.86
C SER A 289 27.64 4.16 -4.61
N PHE A 290 27.21 5.03 -3.69
CA PHE A 290 27.86 6.33 -3.44
C PHE A 290 29.30 6.19 -2.89
N GLY A 291 29.67 5.00 -2.39
CA GLY A 291 31.02 4.76 -1.86
C GLY A 291 31.35 5.64 -0.65
N ASN A 292 32.62 5.66 -0.24
CA ASN A 292 33.09 6.51 0.85
C ASN A 292 34.19 7.44 0.33
N ALA A 293 33.95 8.74 0.31
CA ALA A 293 35.00 9.72 0.11
C ALA A 293 35.81 9.92 1.41
N SER A 294 37.08 10.28 1.23
CA SER A 294 38.12 10.23 2.27
C SER A 294 37.85 11.15 3.47
N TYR A 295 38.47 10.80 4.60
CA TYR A 295 38.34 11.42 5.93
C TYR A 295 38.38 12.96 5.93
N ARG A 296 37.29 13.61 6.37
CA ARG A 296 37.27 15.00 6.86
C ARG A 296 36.88 15.04 8.35
N THR A 297 37.35 16.06 9.06
CA THR A 297 37.43 16.05 10.53
C THR A 297 36.20 16.54 11.30
N ALA A 298 35.11 17.00 10.68
CA ALA A 298 33.82 17.24 11.38
C ALA A 298 32.71 17.71 10.43
N PRO A 299 31.45 17.24 10.61
CA PRO A 299 30.29 17.75 9.88
C PRO A 299 30.14 19.27 10.04
N SER A 300 29.60 19.94 9.01
CA SER A 300 29.19 21.33 9.14
C SER A 300 28.12 21.46 10.23
N LYS A 301 28.20 22.55 10.99
CA LYS A 301 27.22 22.90 12.03
C LYS A 301 26.20 23.91 11.53
N ASP A 302 26.13 24.14 10.22
CA ASP A 302 25.22 25.11 9.63
C ASP A 302 23.77 24.57 9.68
N PRO A 303 22.88 25.17 10.49
CA PRO A 303 21.49 24.73 10.59
C PRO A 303 20.68 25.07 9.32
N GLY A 304 21.21 25.89 8.43
CA GLY A 304 20.62 26.24 7.15
C GLY A 304 20.86 25.21 6.04
N LEU A 305 21.65 24.16 6.30
CA LEU A 305 21.93 23.15 5.28
C LEU A 305 20.67 22.39 4.86
N ASP A 306 20.64 22.14 3.55
CA ASP A 306 19.73 21.21 2.92
C ASP A 306 20.17 19.79 3.25
N PHE A 307 19.21 18.91 3.52
CA PHE A 307 19.45 17.51 3.82
C PHE A 307 18.34 16.61 3.28
N ILE A 308 18.69 15.35 3.08
CA ILE A 308 17.77 14.25 2.93
C ILE A 308 18.09 13.23 4.02
N GLN A 309 17.06 12.76 4.71
CA GLN A 309 17.15 11.75 5.75
C GLN A 309 16.28 10.58 5.34
N ILE A 310 16.85 9.38 5.38
CA ILE A 310 16.20 8.14 4.95
C ILE A 310 16.25 7.17 6.11
N THR A 311 15.09 6.75 6.59
CA THR A 311 14.96 5.66 7.56
C THR A 311 14.66 4.36 6.82
N LEU A 312 15.60 3.42 6.83
CA LEU A 312 15.47 2.09 6.26
C LEU A 312 15.05 1.07 7.32
N GLY A 313 14.56 -0.08 6.87
CA GLY A 313 14.23 -1.19 7.76
C GLY A 313 12.94 -0.98 8.55
N LEU A 314 11.97 -0.21 8.04
CA LEU A 314 10.71 0.06 8.76
C LEU A 314 9.96 -1.20 9.18
N LYS A 315 10.17 -2.31 8.45
CA LYS A 315 9.54 -3.61 8.66
C LYS A 315 10.50 -4.69 9.13
N GLU A 316 11.70 -4.29 9.49
CA GLU A 316 12.77 -5.14 10.00
C GLU A 316 12.97 -4.87 11.50
N ASN A 317 13.69 -5.76 12.18
CA ASN A 317 14.03 -5.59 13.59
C ASN A 317 15.10 -4.52 13.81
N THR A 318 15.83 -4.15 12.75
CA THR A 318 16.89 -3.15 12.76
C THR A 318 16.48 -2.00 11.86
N LYS A 319 16.49 -0.78 12.41
CA LYS A 319 16.22 0.46 11.65
C LYS A 319 17.48 1.29 11.59
N THR A 320 17.80 1.72 10.38
CA THR A 320 18.96 2.56 10.11
C THR A 320 18.50 3.89 9.53
N GLU A 321 18.94 4.97 10.14
CA GLU A 321 18.73 6.32 9.64
C GLU A 321 20.01 6.80 8.93
N ILE A 322 19.85 7.28 7.71
CA ILE A 322 20.91 7.80 6.87
C ILE A 322 20.58 9.27 6.56
N THR A 323 21.34 10.20 7.13
CA THR A 323 21.16 11.64 6.91
C THR A 323 22.28 12.17 6.05
N ILE A 324 21.97 12.65 4.84
CA ILE A 324 22.92 13.18 3.87
C ILE A 324 22.65 14.67 3.70
N SER A 325 23.67 15.50 3.94
CA SER A 325 23.59 16.95 3.76
C SER A 325 24.23 17.40 2.45
N SER A 326 23.77 18.54 1.94
CA SER A 326 24.24 19.19 0.70
C SER A 326 25.73 19.52 0.65
N ASP A 327 26.42 19.52 1.78
CA ASP A 327 27.87 19.69 1.86
C ASP A 327 28.66 18.36 1.75
N GLY A 328 27.96 17.23 1.57
CA GLY A 328 28.51 15.90 1.36
C GLY A 328 28.64 15.06 2.63
N TYR A 329 28.29 15.58 3.81
CA TYR A 329 28.32 14.75 5.02
C TYR A 329 27.17 13.74 5.04
N CYS A 330 27.49 12.52 5.41
CA CYS A 330 26.52 11.46 5.64
C CYS A 330 26.68 10.94 7.07
N LEU A 331 25.60 10.94 7.83
CA LEU A 331 25.49 10.30 9.13
C LEU A 331 24.65 9.04 8.97
N THR A 332 25.21 7.90 9.35
CA THR A 332 24.47 6.65 9.49
C THR A 332 24.33 6.33 10.97
N ASP A 333 23.10 6.11 11.42
CA ASP A 333 22.75 5.83 12.81
C ASP A 333 21.78 4.66 12.89
N THR A 334 22.15 3.60 13.63
CA THR A 334 21.22 2.51 13.95
C THR A 334 20.31 2.99 15.09
N ILE A 335 19.06 3.33 14.75
CA ILE A 335 18.10 3.89 15.71
C ILE A 335 17.29 2.81 16.45
N GLU A 336 17.21 1.61 15.87
CA GLU A 336 16.63 0.41 16.49
C GLU A 336 17.48 -0.78 16.04
N ALA A 337 17.83 -1.69 16.95
CA ALA A 337 18.70 -2.82 16.66
C ALA A 337 18.04 -4.13 17.08
N ALA A 338 18.15 -5.15 16.23
CA ALA A 338 17.73 -6.51 16.56
C ALA A 338 18.50 -7.06 17.77
N GLU A 339 17.90 -8.04 18.45
CA GLU A 339 18.54 -8.70 19.59
C GLU A 339 19.90 -9.30 19.18
N GLY A 340 20.97 -8.84 19.83
CA GLY A 340 22.34 -9.29 19.56
C GLY A 340 23.10 -8.49 18.49
N GLU A 341 22.48 -7.49 17.85
CA GLU A 341 23.16 -6.58 16.93
C GLU A 341 23.78 -5.37 17.65
N ALA A 342 24.86 -4.86 17.07
CA ALA A 342 25.54 -3.68 17.59
C ALA A 342 24.85 -2.41 17.08
N VAL A 343 24.48 -1.51 17.99
CA VAL A 343 24.10 -0.14 17.66
C VAL A 343 25.34 0.58 17.14
N ASN A 344 25.29 1.03 15.89
CA ASN A 344 26.40 1.73 15.25
C ASN A 344 25.99 3.14 14.84
N LYS A 345 26.91 4.08 15.07
CA LYS A 345 26.79 5.44 14.59
C LYS A 345 28.11 5.86 13.97
N TYR A 346 28.10 6.20 12.69
CA TYR A 346 29.32 6.60 11.99
C TYR A 346 29.05 7.69 10.96
N PHE A 347 30.13 8.39 10.61
CA PHE A 347 30.11 9.42 9.59
C PHE A 347 30.87 8.94 8.37
N SER A 348 30.30 9.18 7.20
CA SER A 348 30.98 9.10 5.92
C SER A 348 30.89 10.45 5.20
N TYR A 349 31.63 10.56 4.12
CA TYR A 349 31.58 11.71 3.22
C TYR A 349 31.22 11.18 1.84
N LEU A 350 30.25 11.79 1.18
CA LEU A 350 29.75 11.45 -0.15
C LEU A 350 30.09 12.58 -1.14
N ASP A 351 30.00 12.31 -2.43
CA ASP A 351 30.07 13.40 -3.41
C ASP A 351 28.85 14.31 -3.23
N LYS A 352 29.04 15.62 -3.46
CA LYS A 352 27.93 16.57 -3.41
C LYS A 352 26.93 16.32 -4.54
N GLU A 353 27.38 15.69 -5.63
CA GLU A 353 26.48 15.21 -6.69
C GLU A 353 25.52 14.11 -6.19
N ASP A 354 25.97 13.23 -5.27
CA ASP A 354 25.12 12.15 -4.73
C ASP A 354 23.91 12.72 -3.97
N PHE A 355 24.11 13.83 -3.25
CA PHE A 355 23.00 14.55 -2.62
C PHE A 355 22.00 15.08 -3.66
N ALA A 356 22.50 15.72 -4.72
CA ALA A 356 21.63 16.25 -5.76
C ALA A 356 20.87 15.13 -6.48
N ASP A 357 21.51 14.00 -6.73
CA ASP A 357 20.90 12.81 -7.34
C ASP A 357 19.80 12.21 -6.47
N LEU A 358 19.99 12.16 -5.15
CA LEU A 358 18.94 11.73 -4.22
C LEU A 358 17.71 12.67 -4.22
N ILE A 359 17.93 13.99 -4.26
CA ILE A 359 16.83 14.95 -4.33
C ILE A 359 16.07 14.81 -5.65
N LEU A 360 16.78 14.64 -6.76
CA LEU A 360 16.16 14.42 -8.07
C LEU A 360 15.41 13.09 -8.14
N TRP A 361 15.99 12.02 -7.58
CA TRP A 361 15.32 10.73 -7.46
C TRP A 361 14.03 10.84 -6.63
N CYS A 362 14.06 11.56 -5.51
CA CYS A 362 12.87 11.81 -4.69
C CYS A 362 11.77 12.51 -5.51
N GLU A 363 12.09 13.55 -6.28
CA GLU A 363 11.11 14.24 -7.12
C GLU A 363 10.61 13.40 -8.31
N GLN A 364 11.43 12.51 -8.85
CA GLN A 364 11.07 11.72 -10.03
C GLN A 364 10.32 10.43 -9.68
N VAL A 365 10.80 9.69 -8.68
CA VAL A 365 10.29 8.36 -8.35
C VAL A 365 9.20 8.46 -7.29
N LEU A 366 9.48 9.07 -6.13
CA LEU A 366 8.48 9.15 -5.07
C LEU A 366 7.28 10.01 -5.48
N ALA A 367 7.46 11.04 -6.30
CA ALA A 367 6.31 11.81 -6.79
C ALA A 367 5.32 10.97 -7.61
N GLU A 368 5.78 9.94 -8.34
CA GLU A 368 4.92 9.03 -9.09
C GLU A 368 4.11 8.12 -8.16
N GLU A 369 4.68 7.68 -7.04
CA GLU A 369 3.95 6.88 -6.04
C GLU A 369 2.77 7.65 -5.43
N TYR A 370 2.93 8.96 -5.18
CA TYR A 370 1.90 9.80 -4.57
C TYR A 370 0.91 10.41 -5.58
N GLN A 371 1.10 10.18 -6.88
CA GLN A 371 0.16 10.57 -7.94
C GLN A 371 -0.82 9.46 -8.32
N LYS A 372 -0.51 8.21 -7.98
CA LYS A 372 -1.35 7.02 -8.21
C LYS A 372 -2.31 6.83 -7.05
#